data_AF-W7Z2X8-F1
#
_entry.id   AF-W7Z2X8-F1
#
_cell.length_a   1.000
_cell.length_b   1.000
_cell.length_c   1.000
_cell.angle_alpha   90.00
_cell.angle_beta   90.00
_cell.angle_gamma   90.00
#
_symmetry.space_group_name_H-M   'P 1'
#
loop_
_entity.id
_entity.type
_entity.pdbx_description
1 polymer ?
#
loop_
_entity_poly.entity_id
_entity_poly.type
_entity_poly.pdbx_seq_one_letter_code
_entity_poly.pdbx_strand_id
1 'polypeptide(L)'
;MINHIYKKWFIVFIAVILILGGCQRVSKQQDTEVIKEAQNTAIQYLKDEYKVDVTITSAKKMPTYVNSKINMRGHVIGHDEQEFTISVDYTNQETSNLGVNPELEKVLKEKGSYPNIKKNESSTKIQEEQHE
;
A
#
# COMPACT_ATOMS: atom_id res chain seq x y z
N MET A 1 -0.57 -0.86 -64.49
CA MET A 1 -1.88 -1.26 -63.93
C MET A 1 -1.71 -2.10 -62.65
N ILE A 2 -0.84 -1.66 -61.73
CA ILE A 2 -0.44 -2.43 -60.53
C ILE A 2 -0.85 -1.67 -59.25
N ASN A 3 -1.20 -0.37 -59.36
CA ASN A 3 -1.42 0.56 -58.23
C ASN A 3 -2.66 0.38 -57.34
N HIS A 4 -3.62 -0.47 -57.72
CA HIS A 4 -4.90 -0.61 -57.01
C HIS A 4 -4.97 -1.82 -56.07
N ILE A 5 -4.08 -2.80 -56.21
CA ILE A 5 -4.14 -4.06 -55.45
C ILE A 5 -3.57 -3.88 -54.02
N TYR A 6 -2.47 -3.14 -53.89
CA TYR A 6 -1.86 -2.88 -52.58
C TYR A 6 -2.63 -1.90 -51.70
N LYS A 7 -3.45 -1.02 -52.29
CA LYS A 7 -4.27 -0.08 -51.50
C LYS A 7 -5.38 -0.80 -50.72
N LYS A 8 -5.89 -1.91 -51.25
CA LYS A 8 -6.88 -2.77 -50.55
C LYS A 8 -6.25 -3.70 -49.53
N TRP A 9 -5.07 -4.26 -49.83
CA TRP A 9 -4.34 -5.12 -48.89
C TRP A 9 -3.74 -4.36 -47.69
N PHE A 10 -3.33 -3.11 -47.90
CA PHE A 10 -2.76 -2.28 -46.84
C PHE A 10 -3.79 -1.93 -45.73
N ILE A 11 -5.07 -1.75 -46.09
CA ILE A 11 -6.14 -1.46 -45.12
C ILE A 11 -6.44 -2.68 -44.23
N VAL A 12 -6.40 -3.89 -44.79
CA VAL A 12 -6.60 -5.14 -44.03
C VAL A 12 -5.42 -5.39 -43.08
N PHE A 13 -4.20 -5.06 -43.50
CA PHE A 13 -2.99 -5.23 -42.68
C PHE A 13 -2.97 -4.28 -41.46
N ILE A 14 -3.44 -3.03 -41.60
CA ILE A 14 -3.58 -2.07 -40.49
C ILE A 14 -4.62 -2.56 -39.45
N ALA A 15 -5.72 -3.16 -39.89
CA ALA A 15 -6.76 -3.66 -38.98
C ALA A 15 -6.27 -4.82 -38.09
N VAL A 16 -5.35 -5.67 -38.59
CA VAL A 16 -4.76 -6.79 -37.84
C VAL A 16 -3.76 -6.33 -36.77
N ILE A 17 -3.03 -5.24 -37.02
CA ILE A 17 -2.02 -4.70 -36.09
C ILE A 17 -2.67 -4.11 -34.81
N LEU A 18 -3.91 -3.60 -34.90
CA LEU A 18 -4.61 -3.00 -33.75
C LEU A 18 -5.15 -4.03 -32.73
N ILE A 19 -5.30 -5.30 -33.12
CA ILE A 19 -5.86 -6.34 -32.24
C ILE A 19 -4.78 -6.99 -31.36
N LEU A 20 -3.50 -6.97 -31.79
CA LEU A 20 -2.38 -7.57 -31.06
C LEU A 20 -1.75 -6.63 -30.01
N GLY A 21 -2.18 -5.38 -29.93
CA GLY A 21 -1.61 -4.35 -29.04
C GLY A 21 -2.19 -4.30 -27.61
N GLY A 22 -2.99 -5.29 -27.20
CA GLY A 22 -3.74 -5.23 -25.94
C GLY A 22 -3.43 -6.36 -24.96
N CYS A 23 -2.37 -6.24 -24.14
CA CYS A 23 -2.26 -6.99 -22.87
C CYS A 23 -1.12 -6.47 -21.97
N GLN A 24 -1.19 -5.23 -21.48
CA GLN A 24 -0.19 -4.74 -20.50
C GLN A 24 -0.71 -3.71 -19.49
N ARG A 25 -2.02 -3.40 -19.47
CA ARG A 25 -2.61 -2.35 -18.61
C ARG A 25 -3.22 -2.84 -17.29
N VAL A 26 -3.58 -4.12 -17.19
CA VAL A 26 -4.36 -4.66 -16.05
C VAL A 26 -3.56 -4.66 -14.74
N SER A 27 -2.27 -5.00 -14.77
CA SER A 27 -1.44 -5.12 -13.56
C SER A 27 -1.21 -3.79 -12.84
N LYS A 28 -0.94 -2.71 -13.59
CA LYS A 28 -0.68 -1.38 -13.00
C LYS A 28 -1.90 -0.77 -12.32
N GLN A 29 -3.10 -1.01 -12.88
CA GLN A 29 -4.34 -0.50 -12.29
C GLN A 29 -4.68 -1.25 -10.99
N GLN A 30 -4.53 -2.57 -10.99
CA GLN A 30 -4.76 -3.40 -9.81
C GLN A 30 -3.81 -3.03 -8.65
N ASP A 31 -2.51 -2.82 -8.94
CA ASP A 31 -1.55 -2.39 -7.91
C ASP A 31 -1.90 -1.01 -7.32
N THR A 32 -2.44 -0.10 -8.14
CA THR A 32 -2.83 1.24 -7.68
C THR A 32 -4.01 1.20 -6.72
N GLU A 33 -5.02 0.37 -7.02
CA GLU A 33 -6.21 0.21 -6.17
C GLU A 33 -5.85 -0.43 -4.83
N VAL A 34 -5.06 -1.51 -4.85
CA VAL A 34 -4.57 -2.18 -3.64
C VAL A 34 -3.73 -1.25 -2.77
N ILE A 35 -2.88 -0.40 -3.37
CA ILE A 35 -2.12 0.62 -2.63
C ILE A 35 -3.05 1.65 -1.99
N LYS A 36 -4.05 2.14 -2.72
CA LYS A 36 -5.00 3.12 -2.20
C LYS A 36 -5.80 2.58 -1.02
N GLU A 37 -6.26 1.34 -1.10
CA GLU A 37 -6.96 0.67 0.00
C GLU A 37 -6.08 0.57 1.25
N ALA A 38 -4.84 0.09 1.09
CA ALA A 38 -3.88 0.00 2.18
C ALA A 38 -3.57 1.37 2.82
N GLN A 39 -3.46 2.43 2.01
CA GLN A 39 -3.30 3.80 2.51
C GLN A 39 -4.48 4.24 3.38
N ASN A 40 -5.72 3.98 2.93
CA ASN A 40 -6.91 4.30 3.71
C ASN A 40 -6.94 3.53 5.04
N THR A 41 -6.61 2.23 5.01
CA THR A 41 -6.52 1.39 6.21
C THR A 41 -5.50 1.95 7.21
N ALA A 42 -4.31 2.36 6.74
CA ALA A 42 -3.30 2.96 7.61
C ALA A 42 -3.75 4.30 8.20
N ILE A 43 -4.37 5.17 7.40
CA ILE A 43 -4.88 6.47 7.85
C ILE A 43 -5.96 6.27 8.92
N GLN A 44 -6.92 5.36 8.70
CA GLN A 44 -7.97 5.08 9.68
C GLN A 44 -7.40 4.48 10.96
N TYR A 45 -6.51 3.50 10.86
CA TYR A 45 -5.85 2.90 12.03
C TYR A 45 -5.15 3.96 12.90
N LEU A 46 -4.39 4.87 12.28
CA LEU A 46 -3.69 5.94 13.01
C LEU A 46 -4.66 6.96 13.62
N LYS A 47 -5.76 7.27 12.94
CA LYS A 47 -6.82 8.13 13.47
C LYS A 47 -7.54 7.50 14.65
N ASP A 48 -7.92 6.24 14.55
CA ASP A 48 -8.77 5.57 15.53
C ASP A 48 -7.97 5.15 16.77
N GLU A 49 -6.79 4.58 16.60
CA GLU A 49 -5.98 4.05 17.71
C GLU A 49 -5.09 5.11 18.36
N TYR A 50 -4.60 6.07 17.59
CA TYR A 50 -3.61 7.05 18.05
C TYR A 50 -4.09 8.50 18.04
N LYS A 51 -5.32 8.75 17.56
CA LYS A 51 -5.94 10.08 17.53
C LYS A 51 -5.04 11.12 16.82
N VAL A 52 -4.47 10.71 15.69
CA VAL A 52 -3.66 11.57 14.82
C VAL A 52 -4.15 11.50 13.37
N ASP A 53 -4.31 12.66 12.75
CA ASP A 53 -4.56 12.77 11.31
C ASP A 53 -3.22 12.88 10.58
N VAL A 54 -3.04 12.08 9.53
CA VAL A 54 -1.73 11.85 8.90
C VAL A 54 -1.77 12.00 7.38
N THR A 55 -0.61 12.30 6.80
CA THR A 55 -0.37 12.26 5.36
C THR A 55 0.62 11.14 5.04
N ILE A 56 0.28 10.28 4.08
CA ILE A 56 1.19 9.26 3.54
C ILE A 56 2.03 9.89 2.43
N THR A 57 3.34 9.92 2.60
CA THR A 57 4.30 10.50 1.63
C THR A 57 4.93 9.44 0.72
N SER A 58 4.92 8.17 1.13
CA SER A 58 5.41 7.06 0.33
C SER A 58 4.65 5.78 0.64
N ALA A 59 4.36 4.99 -0.40
CA ALA A 59 3.80 3.64 -0.29
C ALA A 59 4.54 2.71 -1.26
N LYS A 60 5.04 1.58 -0.75
CA LYS A 60 5.80 0.59 -1.52
C LYS A 60 5.24 -0.80 -1.28
N LYS A 61 4.65 -1.40 -2.32
CA LYS A 61 4.26 -2.81 -2.32
C LYS A 61 5.51 -3.69 -2.31
N MET A 62 5.57 -4.64 -1.38
CA MET A 62 6.63 -5.63 -1.34
C MET A 62 6.45 -6.65 -2.48
N PRO A 63 7.54 -7.23 -3.00
CA PRO A 63 7.42 -8.33 -3.94
C PRO A 63 6.62 -9.48 -3.29
N THR A 64 5.69 -10.08 -4.04
CA THR A 64 4.74 -11.07 -3.52
C THR A 64 5.40 -12.33 -2.96
N TYR A 65 6.63 -12.65 -3.38
CA TYR A 65 7.42 -13.75 -2.84
C TYR A 65 8.07 -13.45 -1.47
N VAL A 66 8.06 -12.19 -1.02
CA VAL A 66 8.60 -11.77 0.28
C VAL A 66 7.48 -11.74 1.33
N ASN A 67 6.41 -10.99 1.04
CA ASN A 67 5.18 -10.95 1.83
C ASN A 67 4.10 -10.15 1.07
N SER A 68 2.87 -10.20 1.59
CA SER A 68 1.73 -9.46 1.06
C SER A 68 1.55 -8.09 1.70
N LYS A 69 2.63 -7.34 1.91
CA LYS A 69 2.59 -6.04 2.61
C LYS A 69 2.86 -4.84 1.70
N ILE A 70 2.21 -3.74 2.01
CA ILE A 70 2.57 -2.40 1.54
C ILE A 70 3.18 -1.64 2.70
N ASN A 71 4.44 -1.24 2.53
CA ASN A 71 5.17 -0.44 3.50
C ASN A 71 4.96 1.05 3.19
N MET A 72 4.58 1.81 4.20
CA MET A 72 4.25 3.22 4.09
C MET A 72 5.10 4.06 5.04
N ARG A 73 5.35 5.30 4.61
CA ARG A 73 5.92 6.37 5.42
C ARG A 73 5.00 7.58 5.32
N GLY A 74 4.93 8.35 6.39
CA GLY A 74 4.18 9.59 6.43
C GLY A 74 4.57 10.46 7.62
N HIS A 75 3.80 11.52 7.81
CA HIS A 75 3.88 12.41 8.95
C HIS A 75 2.49 12.88 9.39
N VAL A 76 2.41 13.49 10.57
CA VAL A 76 1.17 14.12 11.05
C VAL A 76 0.88 15.39 10.22
N ILE A 77 -0.40 15.63 9.91
CA ILE A 77 -0.81 16.82 9.15
C ILE A 77 -0.45 18.09 9.93
N GLY A 78 0.28 19.00 9.29
CA GLY A 78 0.75 20.25 9.90
C GLY A 78 2.01 20.10 10.77
N HIS A 79 2.55 18.89 10.86
CA HIS A 79 3.69 18.54 11.71
C HIS A 79 4.60 17.54 10.98
N ASP A 80 5.30 18.02 9.95
CA ASP A 80 6.15 17.19 9.10
C ASP A 80 7.31 16.54 9.88
N GLU A 81 7.71 17.13 11.01
CA GLU A 81 8.70 16.59 11.94
C GLU A 81 8.21 15.36 12.73
N GLN A 82 6.90 15.07 12.73
CA GLN A 82 6.29 13.95 13.44
C GLN A 82 6.07 12.78 12.47
N GLU A 83 7.13 12.03 12.20
CA GLU A 83 7.15 10.97 11.18
C GLU A 83 6.75 9.60 11.72
N PHE A 84 6.19 8.77 10.84
CA PHE A 84 5.91 7.36 11.10
C PHE A 84 6.21 6.47 9.89
N THR A 85 6.36 5.18 10.18
CA THR A 85 6.32 4.08 9.21
C THR A 85 5.28 3.06 9.64
N ILE A 86 4.59 2.44 8.69
CA ILE A 86 3.60 1.40 8.96
C ILE A 86 3.50 0.43 7.80
N SER A 87 3.23 -0.84 8.08
CA SER A 87 2.93 -1.86 7.07
C SER A 87 1.45 -2.23 7.13
N VAL A 88 0.81 -2.39 5.98
CA VAL A 88 -0.53 -2.99 5.86
C VAL A 88 -0.43 -4.24 5.01
N ASP A 89 -0.92 -5.37 5.53
CA ASP A 89 -1.12 -6.57 4.73
C ASP A 89 -2.36 -6.38 3.85
N TYR A 90 -2.19 -6.38 2.53
CA TYR A 90 -3.28 -6.06 1.61
C TYR A 90 -4.24 -7.23 1.34
N THR A 91 -4.02 -8.39 1.97
CA THR A 91 -4.92 -9.55 1.86
C THR A 91 -5.99 -9.54 2.94
N ASN A 92 -5.64 -9.09 4.15
CA ASN A 92 -6.53 -9.08 5.32
C ASN A 92 -6.67 -7.68 5.97
N GLN A 93 -6.02 -6.66 5.42
CA GLN A 93 -6.01 -5.28 5.90
C GLN A 93 -5.42 -5.10 7.31
N GLU A 94 -4.61 -6.05 7.79
CA GLU A 94 -3.98 -5.94 9.11
C GLU A 94 -2.78 -4.98 9.11
N THR A 95 -2.76 -4.08 10.11
CA THR A 95 -1.65 -3.15 10.32
C THR A 95 -0.55 -3.77 11.19
N SER A 96 0.71 -3.52 10.85
CA SER A 96 1.88 -4.00 11.61
C SER A 96 3.07 -3.06 11.45
N ASN A 97 4.15 -3.31 12.21
CA ASN A 97 5.41 -2.59 12.10
C ASN A 97 5.27 -1.05 12.22
N LEU A 98 4.40 -0.59 13.12
CA LEU A 98 4.31 0.84 13.41
C LEU A 98 5.62 1.30 14.06
N GLY A 99 6.37 2.12 13.33
CA GLY A 99 7.50 2.88 13.83
C GLY A 99 7.12 4.35 13.91
N VAL A 100 7.54 5.01 14.98
CA VAL A 100 7.35 6.46 15.17
C VAL A 100 8.70 7.07 15.51
N ASN A 101 8.93 8.31 15.10
CA ASN A 101 10.13 9.03 15.49
C ASN A 101 9.96 9.67 16.88
N PRO A 102 11.04 10.21 17.50
CA PRO A 102 10.98 10.75 18.85
C PRO A 102 9.99 11.91 19.04
N GLU A 103 9.79 12.75 18.01
CA GLU A 103 8.86 13.88 18.12
C GLU A 103 7.40 13.41 18.16
N LEU A 104 7.03 12.46 17.29
CA LEU A 104 5.70 11.85 17.35
C LEU A 104 5.51 11.02 18.62
N GLU A 105 6.54 10.31 19.08
CA GLU A 105 6.48 9.50 20.30
C GLU A 105 6.11 10.33 21.54
N LYS A 106 6.71 11.52 21.69
CA LYS A 106 6.38 12.45 22.79
C LYS A 106 4.90 12.79 22.79
N VAL A 107 4.37 13.22 21.64
CA VAL A 107 2.96 13.61 21.48
C VAL A 107 2.02 12.44 21.78
N LEU A 108 2.35 11.24 21.30
CA LEU A 108 1.49 10.07 21.52
C LEU A 108 1.50 9.59 22.98
N LYS A 109 2.63 9.73 23.69
CA LYS A 109 2.74 9.45 25.13
C LYS A 109 1.92 10.45 25.95
N GLU A 110 1.98 11.73 25.63
CA GLU A 110 1.16 12.77 26.28
C GLU A 110 -0.34 12.51 26.10
N LYS A 111 -0.73 12.00 24.92
CA LYS A 111 -2.11 11.57 24.63
C LYS A 111 -2.49 10.23 25.26
N GLY A 112 -1.58 9.55 25.97
CA GLY A 112 -1.82 8.22 26.54
C GLY A 112 -2.12 7.13 25.50
N SER A 113 -1.75 7.36 24.24
CA SER A 113 -2.07 6.47 23.11
C SER A 113 -0.88 5.58 22.71
N TYR A 114 0.29 5.78 23.31
CA TYR A 114 1.50 5.04 23.01
C TYR A 114 2.33 4.69 24.27
N PRO A 115 2.89 3.47 24.37
CA PRO A 115 2.72 2.36 23.43
C PRO A 115 1.31 1.77 23.50
N ASN A 116 0.75 1.33 22.37
CA ASN A 116 -0.55 0.65 22.35
C ASN A 116 -0.38 -0.79 22.88
N ILE A 117 -0.65 -0.98 24.17
CA ILE A 117 -0.42 -2.24 24.89
C ILE A 117 -1.43 -3.32 24.46
N LYS A 118 -2.60 -2.97 23.90
CA LYS A 118 -3.67 -3.94 23.59
C LYS A 118 -3.29 -4.99 22.53
N LYS A 119 -2.29 -4.73 21.69
CA LYS A 119 -1.88 -5.65 20.61
C LYS A 119 -0.69 -6.56 21.00
N ASN A 120 0.11 -6.17 22.00
CA ASN A 120 1.29 -6.95 22.38
C ASN A 120 0.91 -8.27 23.08
N GLU A 121 -0.24 -8.33 23.76
CA GLU A 121 -0.74 -9.54 24.42
C GLU A 121 -1.21 -10.60 23.41
N SER A 122 -1.77 -10.19 22.27
CA SER A 122 -2.24 -11.10 21.22
C SER A 122 -1.09 -11.68 20.38
N SER A 123 -0.04 -10.89 20.08
CA SER A 123 1.14 -11.39 19.37
C SER A 123 2.10 -12.23 20.22
N THR A 124 1.97 -12.17 21.56
CA THR A 124 2.75 -13.02 22.47
C THR A 124 2.13 -14.42 22.58
N LYS A 125 0.80 -14.56 22.54
CA LYS A 125 0.12 -15.87 22.57
C LYS A 125 0.36 -16.74 21.32
N ILE A 126 0.57 -16.15 20.14
CA ILE A 126 0.78 -16.92 18.90
C ILE A 126 2.19 -17.57 18.86
N GLN A 127 3.15 -17.07 19.63
CA GLN A 127 4.50 -17.64 19.66
C GLN A 127 4.64 -18.86 20.58
N GLU A 128 3.69 -19.11 21.48
CA GLU A 128 3.73 -20.26 22.40
C GLU A 128 3.07 -21.53 21.84
N GLU A 129 2.13 -21.42 20.89
CA GLU A 129 1.45 -22.59 20.27
C GLU A 129 2.20 -23.21 19.08
N GLN A 130 3.36 -22.69 18.69
CA GLN A 130 4.18 -23.25 17.60
C GLN A 130 5.34 -24.13 18.10
N HIS A 131 5.33 -24.50 19.38
CA HIS A 131 6.39 -25.31 20.01
C HIS A 131 5.85 -26.32 21.03
N GLU A 132 4.70 -26.94 20.73
CA GLU A 132 4.28 -28.21 21.36
C GLU A 132 4.04 -29.28 20.29
#